data_AF-A0A943L0H8-F1
#
_entry.id   AF-A0A943L0H8-F1
#
_cell.length_a   1.000
_cell.length_b   1.000
_cell.length_c   1.000
_cell.angle_alpha   90.00
_cell.angle_beta   90.00
_cell.angle_gamma   90.00
#
_symmetry.space_group_name_H-M   'P 1'
#
loop_
_entity.id
_entity.type
_entity.pdbx_description
1 polymer ?
#
loop_
_entity_poly.entity_id
_entity_poly.type
_entity_poly.pdbx_seq_one_letter_code
_entity_poly.pdbx_strand_id
1 'polypeptide(L)'
;MKKVNKIIIGIVAIVAFIVIGSIGKSNNEVKVIVNKAKEYLNNGEISEAENVLRDKAGETNNREFEKLWSIAYGYEQVSNKFNLYDNIDWAEEMLDKIDKSYKDYEPTREKIDNLKEELSDVKNTRENFKEKIEEVQGLIDKGSYEEAMELSKETPDWQKVSQEDKNTMMDLENQARDLYYEQKTSEKEDERKKQDEEFTVEKAIEYAEDYSLKTGLDTLRVKVDETPQYDEEGRKYYTVGVYIIELDELNDAYRVYSDGSIKRLD
;
A
#
# COMPACT_ATOMS: atom_id res chain seq x y z
N MET A 1 -2.44 -17.08 22.09
CA MET A 1 -3.86 -17.24 21.75
C MET A 1 -4.54 -15.88 21.82
N LYS A 2 -4.98 -15.35 20.66
CA LYS A 2 -5.54 -14.00 20.50
C LYS A 2 -6.93 -13.91 21.17
N LYS A 3 -7.14 -12.90 22.03
CA LYS A 3 -8.46 -12.55 22.57
C LYS A 3 -9.20 -11.72 21.51
N VAL A 4 -10.24 -12.30 20.91
CA VAL A 4 -11.19 -11.59 20.04
C VAL A 4 -12.32 -11.10 20.93
N ASN A 5 -12.47 -9.79 21.08
CA ASN A 5 -13.66 -9.18 21.68
C ASN A 5 -14.84 -9.40 20.73
N LYS A 6 -15.88 -10.09 21.22
CA LYS A 6 -17.15 -10.27 20.51
C LYS A 6 -17.97 -8.99 20.64
N ILE A 7 -18.24 -8.34 19.51
CA ILE A 7 -19.18 -7.23 19.38
C ILE A 7 -20.59 -7.79 19.65
N ILE A 8 -21.31 -7.12 20.55
CA ILE A 8 -22.66 -7.46 21.01
C ILE A 8 -23.64 -7.18 19.85
N ILE A 9 -24.32 -8.22 19.39
CA ILE A 9 -25.33 -8.19 18.33
C ILE A 9 -26.65 -7.66 18.92
N GLY A 10 -27.30 -6.79 18.15
CA GLY A 10 -28.39 -5.90 18.53
C GLY A 10 -29.65 -6.54 19.11
N ILE A 11 -30.33 -5.74 19.92
CA ILE A 11 -31.62 -5.99 20.54
C ILE A 11 -32.71 -5.97 19.45
N VAL A 12 -33.46 -7.06 19.34
CA VAL A 12 -34.67 -7.18 18.50
C VAL A 12 -35.84 -6.61 19.28
N ALA A 13 -36.36 -5.44 18.87
CA ALA A 13 -37.62 -4.90 19.33
C ALA A 13 -38.68 -5.07 18.23
N ILE A 14 -39.70 -5.88 18.50
CA ILE A 14 -40.86 -6.08 17.63
C ILE A 14 -41.76 -4.85 17.74
N VAL A 15 -41.86 -4.05 16.68
CA VAL A 15 -42.81 -2.94 16.59
C VAL A 15 -44.01 -3.33 15.72
N ALA A 16 -45.22 -3.20 16.28
CA ALA A 16 -46.47 -3.49 15.61
C ALA A 16 -46.84 -2.38 14.59
N PHE A 17 -47.00 -2.76 13.33
CA PHE A 17 -47.48 -1.89 12.25
C PHE A 17 -49.00 -1.65 12.37
N ILE A 18 -49.41 -0.40 12.51
CA ILE A 18 -50.81 0.03 12.34
C ILE A 18 -50.89 0.82 11.03
N VAL A 19 -51.48 0.22 10.00
CA VAL A 19 -51.85 0.89 8.75
C VAL A 19 -53.25 1.45 8.90
N ILE A 20 -53.42 2.77 8.79
CA ILE A 20 -54.73 3.40 8.68
C ILE A 20 -54.67 4.38 7.50
N GLY A 21 -55.52 4.15 6.49
CA GLY A 21 -55.78 5.12 5.44
C GLY A 21 -57.01 5.99 5.75
N SER A 22 -56.98 7.28 5.41
CA SER A 22 -58.08 8.06 4.77
C SER A 22 -57.65 9.51 4.51
N ILE A 23 -57.88 10.01 3.30
CA ILE A 23 -57.58 11.38 2.85
C ILE A 23 -58.50 12.36 3.62
N GLY A 24 -57.91 13.23 4.46
CA GLY A 24 -58.57 14.01 5.52
C GLY A 24 -57.96 13.75 6.91
N LYS A 25 -57.33 12.58 7.08
CA LYS A 25 -56.58 12.11 8.25
C LYS A 25 -55.08 12.45 8.17
N SER A 26 -54.60 12.83 6.98
CA SER A 26 -53.19 13.04 6.64
C SER A 26 -52.46 14.08 7.49
N ASN A 27 -53.09 15.23 7.81
CA ASN A 27 -52.44 16.24 8.65
C ASN A 27 -52.24 15.75 10.09
N ASN A 28 -53.16 14.93 10.61
CA ASN A 28 -53.04 14.36 11.95
C ASN A 28 -52.04 13.20 11.96
N GLU A 29 -52.00 12.39 10.89
CA GLU A 29 -51.00 11.34 10.67
C GLU A 29 -49.58 11.93 10.56
N VAL A 30 -49.38 12.98 9.75
CA VAL A 30 -48.10 13.68 9.64
C VAL A 30 -47.66 14.25 10.99
N LYS A 31 -48.59 14.81 11.78
CA LYS A 31 -48.27 15.30 13.13
C LYS A 31 -47.81 14.18 14.06
N VAL A 32 -48.45 13.01 14.01
CA VAL A 32 -48.04 11.83 14.81
C VAL A 32 -46.66 11.35 14.37
N ILE A 33 -46.40 11.26 13.07
CA ILE A 33 -45.10 10.88 12.50
C ILE A 33 -44.00 11.85 12.94
N VAL A 34 -44.24 13.16 12.81
CA VAL A 34 -43.31 14.21 13.25
C VAL A 34 -42.98 14.07 14.74
N ASN A 35 -43.98 13.89 15.59
CA ASN A 35 -43.74 13.75 17.03
C ASN A 35 -42.91 12.50 17.37
N LYS A 36 -43.19 11.36 16.73
CA LYS A 36 -42.41 10.12 16.91
C LYS A 36 -40.98 10.29 16.42
N ALA A 37 -40.78 10.88 15.24
CA ALA A 37 -39.45 11.16 14.71
C ALA A 37 -38.63 12.04 15.66
N LYS A 38 -39.23 13.07 16.27
CA LYS A 38 -38.57 13.89 17.30
C LYS A 38 -38.16 13.09 18.52
N GLU A 39 -39.02 12.19 18.99
CA GLU A 39 -38.69 11.29 20.11
C GLU A 39 -37.49 10.42 19.76
N TYR A 40 -37.49 9.80 18.59
CA TYR A 40 -36.36 9.01 18.10
C TYR A 40 -35.07 9.82 17.98
N LEU A 41 -35.11 11.02 17.39
CA LEU A 41 -33.93 11.88 17.30
C LEU A 41 -33.42 12.33 18.69
N ASN A 42 -34.30 12.62 19.65
CA ASN A 42 -33.91 12.93 21.03
C ASN A 42 -33.21 11.76 21.72
N ASN A 43 -33.53 10.52 21.33
CA ASN A 43 -32.87 9.31 21.81
C ASN A 43 -31.64 8.92 20.97
N GLY A 44 -31.36 9.64 19.87
CA GLY A 44 -30.30 9.30 18.92
C GLY A 44 -30.63 8.10 18.01
N GLU A 45 -31.87 7.65 17.97
CA GLU A 45 -32.35 6.52 17.17
C GLU A 45 -32.66 6.96 15.73
N ILE A 46 -31.63 7.45 15.02
CA ILE A 46 -31.77 8.12 13.71
C ILE A 46 -32.40 7.21 12.64
N SER A 47 -32.03 5.92 12.61
CA SER A 47 -32.60 4.95 11.66
C SER A 47 -34.10 4.72 11.91
N GLU A 48 -34.54 4.74 13.17
CA GLU A 48 -35.96 4.63 13.50
C GLU A 48 -36.72 5.91 13.14
N ALA A 49 -36.10 7.07 13.33
CA ALA A 49 -36.64 8.34 12.83
C ALA A 49 -36.81 8.30 11.30
N GLU A 50 -35.83 7.79 10.57
CA GLU A 50 -35.88 7.62 9.11
C GLU A 50 -37.02 6.69 8.70
N ASN A 51 -37.12 5.52 9.33
CA ASN A 51 -38.18 4.54 9.06
C ASN A 51 -39.58 5.13 9.20
N VAL A 52 -39.86 5.86 10.30
CA VAL A 52 -41.21 6.44 10.49
C VAL A 52 -41.50 7.62 9.58
N LEU A 53 -40.49 8.36 9.14
CA LEU A 53 -40.66 9.46 8.20
C LEU A 53 -40.85 8.94 6.78
N ARG A 54 -40.19 7.85 6.40
CA ARG A 54 -40.22 7.28 5.04
C ARG A 54 -41.65 7.08 4.50
N ASP A 55 -42.59 6.70 5.37
CA ASP A 55 -44.02 6.50 5.05
C ASP A 55 -44.72 7.72 4.45
N LYS A 56 -44.19 8.93 4.63
CA LYS A 56 -44.76 10.18 4.09
C LYS A 56 -43.77 11.00 3.28
N ALA A 57 -42.57 10.47 3.01
CA ALA A 57 -41.55 11.17 2.23
C ALA A 57 -42.07 11.46 0.81
N GLY A 58 -42.04 12.73 0.41
CA GLY A 58 -42.54 13.19 -0.89
C GLY A 58 -44.07 13.31 -1.01
N GLU A 59 -44.84 12.92 0.01
CA GLU A 59 -46.30 13.02 0.04
C GLU A 59 -46.82 14.27 0.79
N THR A 60 -45.93 14.99 1.48
CA THR A 60 -46.28 16.13 2.33
C THR A 60 -45.29 17.29 2.15
N ASN A 61 -45.81 18.52 2.18
CA ASN A 61 -45.01 19.77 2.18
C ASN A 61 -44.88 20.36 3.59
N ASN A 62 -45.02 19.52 4.63
CA ASN A 62 -44.90 19.97 6.01
C ASN A 62 -43.43 20.31 6.31
N ARG A 63 -43.15 21.59 6.56
CA ARG A 63 -41.79 22.08 6.80
C ARG A 63 -41.07 21.36 7.94
N GLU A 64 -41.77 20.99 9.01
CA GLU A 64 -41.13 20.29 10.13
C GLU A 64 -40.79 18.84 9.76
N PHE A 65 -41.66 18.17 9.02
CA PHE A 65 -41.38 16.86 8.45
C PHE A 65 -40.15 16.90 7.53
N GLU A 66 -40.07 17.87 6.61
CA GLU A 66 -38.93 18.00 5.68
C GLU A 66 -37.59 18.17 6.41
N LYS A 67 -37.57 18.93 7.52
CA LYS A 67 -36.37 19.08 8.36
C LYS A 67 -35.97 17.75 8.98
N LEU A 68 -36.91 17.07 9.64
CA LEU A 68 -36.64 15.78 10.28
C LEU A 68 -36.21 14.73 9.26
N TRP A 69 -36.81 14.73 8.08
CA TRP A 69 -36.43 13.87 6.96
C TRP A 69 -35.02 14.18 6.49
N SER A 70 -34.68 15.45 6.27
CA SER A 70 -33.32 15.88 5.92
C SER A 70 -32.28 15.38 6.92
N ILE A 71 -32.57 15.46 8.22
CA ILE A 71 -31.67 14.97 9.28
C ILE A 71 -31.51 13.46 9.23
N ALA A 72 -32.62 12.72 9.29
CA ALA A 72 -32.58 11.27 9.41
C ALA A 72 -32.09 10.59 8.12
N TYR A 73 -32.67 10.96 6.98
CA TYR A 73 -32.28 10.42 5.69
C TYR A 73 -30.86 10.86 5.32
N GLY A 74 -30.50 12.14 5.51
CA GLY A 74 -29.17 12.64 5.20
C GLY A 74 -28.07 11.92 5.98
N TYR A 75 -28.30 11.68 7.28
CA TYR A 75 -27.39 10.86 8.09
C TYR A 75 -27.29 9.43 7.56
N GLU A 76 -28.41 8.73 7.35
CA GLU A 76 -28.42 7.32 6.90
C GLU A 76 -27.78 7.12 5.53
N GLN A 77 -27.89 8.11 4.63
CA GLN A 77 -27.21 8.08 3.34
C GLN A 77 -25.68 8.03 3.51
N VAL A 78 -25.13 8.81 4.45
CA VAL A 78 -23.68 8.97 4.62
C VAL A 78 -23.08 7.99 5.63
N SER A 79 -23.83 7.61 6.68
CA SER A 79 -23.36 6.76 7.79
C SER A 79 -22.97 5.35 7.35
N ASN A 80 -23.44 4.91 6.18
CA ASN A 80 -22.92 3.73 5.52
C ASN A 80 -21.46 3.98 5.11
N LYS A 81 -20.51 3.35 5.82
CA LYS A 81 -19.06 3.48 5.60
C LYS A 81 -18.62 3.32 4.14
N PHE A 82 -19.32 2.48 3.36
CA PHE A 82 -19.04 2.34 1.93
C PHE A 82 -19.29 3.66 1.17
N ASN A 83 -20.42 4.31 1.44
CA ASN A 83 -20.74 5.61 0.83
C ASN A 83 -19.79 6.71 1.32
N LEU A 84 -19.39 6.66 2.60
CA LEU A 84 -18.42 7.59 3.18
C LEU A 84 -17.04 7.49 2.52
N TYR A 85 -16.54 6.26 2.35
CA TYR A 85 -15.21 6.04 1.81
C TYR A 85 -15.22 6.16 0.28
N ASP A 86 -16.20 5.69 -0.46
CA ASP A 86 -16.09 5.70 -1.92
C ASP A 86 -16.32 7.08 -2.54
N ASN A 87 -17.17 7.93 -1.94
CA ASN A 87 -17.54 9.22 -2.53
C ASN A 87 -17.59 10.36 -1.48
N ILE A 88 -16.41 10.87 -1.14
CA ILE A 88 -16.22 11.94 -0.15
C ILE A 88 -16.96 13.22 -0.55
N ASP A 89 -16.88 13.64 -1.81
CA ASP A 89 -17.50 14.89 -2.27
C ASP A 89 -19.03 14.82 -2.12
N TRP A 90 -19.63 13.68 -2.49
CA TRP A 90 -21.05 13.45 -2.28
C TRP A 90 -21.40 13.37 -0.78
N ALA A 91 -20.57 12.71 0.03
CA ALA A 91 -20.77 12.62 1.48
C ALA A 91 -20.73 14.01 2.14
N GLU A 92 -19.77 14.86 1.74
CA GLU A 92 -19.64 16.25 2.18
C GLU A 92 -20.88 17.06 1.80
N GLU A 93 -21.32 16.98 0.54
CA GLU A 93 -22.52 17.65 0.05
C GLU A 93 -23.79 17.20 0.80
N MET A 94 -23.93 15.90 1.08
CA MET A 94 -25.07 15.35 1.81
C MET A 94 -25.09 15.82 3.27
N LEU A 95 -23.95 15.79 3.97
CA LEU A 95 -23.85 16.26 5.36
C LEU A 95 -24.07 17.76 5.51
N ASP A 96 -23.69 18.56 4.51
CA ASP A 96 -23.91 20.01 4.48
C ASP A 96 -25.38 20.38 4.24
N LYS A 97 -26.12 19.52 3.53
CA LYS A 97 -27.56 19.68 3.28
C LYS A 97 -28.44 19.24 4.45
N ILE A 98 -27.89 18.59 5.48
CA ILE A 98 -28.63 18.24 6.70
C ILE A 98 -29.13 19.52 7.39
N ASP A 99 -30.43 19.58 7.69
CA ASP A 99 -31.03 20.72 8.38
C ASP A 99 -30.41 20.92 9.77
N LYS A 100 -29.97 22.15 10.03
CA LYS A 100 -29.20 22.54 11.23
C LYS A 100 -29.97 22.34 12.55
N SER A 101 -31.29 22.11 12.52
CA SER A 101 -32.05 21.79 13.74
C SER A 101 -31.67 20.45 14.36
N TYR A 102 -30.85 19.62 13.70
CA TYR A 102 -30.25 18.44 14.33
C TYR A 102 -29.51 18.76 15.65
N LYS A 103 -29.01 20.00 15.79
CA LYS A 103 -28.30 20.48 16.98
C LYS A 103 -29.17 20.54 18.24
N ASP A 104 -30.49 20.55 18.08
CA ASP A 104 -31.46 20.55 19.17
C ASP A 104 -31.64 19.16 19.79
N TYR A 105 -31.15 18.11 19.12
CA TYR A 105 -31.25 16.71 19.53
C TYR A 105 -29.87 16.20 19.95
N GLU A 106 -29.49 16.36 21.21
CA GLU A 106 -28.11 16.17 21.67
C GLU A 106 -27.45 14.83 21.25
N PRO A 107 -28.09 13.66 21.42
CA PRO A 107 -27.50 12.39 20.96
C PRO A 107 -27.39 12.28 19.43
N THR A 108 -28.33 12.88 18.68
CA THR A 108 -28.26 12.95 17.21
C THR A 108 -27.16 13.89 16.74
N ARG A 109 -27.00 15.04 17.42
CA ARG A 109 -25.90 15.99 17.18
C ARG A 109 -24.55 15.31 17.29
N GLU A 110 -24.31 14.57 18.36
CA GLU A 110 -23.06 13.83 18.53
C GLU A 110 -22.78 12.86 17.38
N LYS A 111 -23.79 12.10 16.93
CA LYS A 111 -23.63 11.16 15.80
C LYS A 111 -23.30 11.86 14.48
N ILE A 112 -23.97 12.98 14.17
CA ILE A 112 -23.73 13.74 12.94
C ILE A 112 -22.37 14.45 12.98
N ASP A 113 -22.00 15.03 14.12
CA ASP A 113 -20.73 15.72 14.26
C ASP A 113 -19.55 14.71 14.20
N ASN A 114 -19.69 13.51 14.80
CA ASN A 114 -18.71 12.43 14.65
C ASN A 114 -18.58 11.96 13.20
N LEU A 115 -19.68 11.90 12.45
CA LEU A 115 -19.65 11.52 11.03
C LEU A 115 -18.94 12.58 10.17
N LYS A 116 -19.09 13.87 10.51
CA LYS A 116 -18.33 14.97 9.89
C LYS A 116 -16.84 14.89 10.23
N GLU A 117 -16.50 14.53 11.46
CA GLU A 117 -15.11 14.31 11.87
C GLU A 117 -14.49 13.12 11.12
N GLU A 118 -15.19 11.99 11.02
CA GLU A 118 -14.72 10.82 10.25
C GLU A 118 -14.53 11.17 8.76
N LEU A 119 -15.45 11.92 8.16
CA LEU A 119 -15.30 12.40 6.77
C LEU A 119 -14.04 13.26 6.59
N SER A 120 -13.79 14.19 7.52
CA SER A 120 -12.60 15.05 7.50
C SER A 120 -11.31 14.24 7.61
N ASP A 121 -11.27 13.25 8.51
CA ASP A 121 -10.13 12.35 8.67
C ASP A 121 -9.86 11.51 7.40
N VAL A 122 -10.91 11.00 6.75
CA VAL A 122 -10.78 10.29 5.47
C VAL A 122 -10.23 11.22 4.38
N LYS A 123 -10.74 12.45 4.28
CA LYS A 123 -10.28 13.45 3.30
C LYS A 123 -8.80 13.77 3.48
N ASN A 124 -8.38 14.09 4.71
CA ASN A 124 -6.98 14.34 5.04
C ASN A 124 -6.10 13.12 4.74
N THR A 125 -6.57 11.92 5.07
CA THR A 125 -5.84 10.67 4.76
C THR A 125 -5.61 10.51 3.25
N ARG A 126 -6.60 10.85 2.42
CA ARG A 126 -6.47 10.78 0.96
C ARG A 126 -5.54 11.85 0.39
N GLU A 127 -5.63 13.08 0.88
CA GLU A 127 -4.75 14.16 0.46
C GLU A 127 -3.30 13.81 0.78
N ASN A 128 -3.02 13.40 2.02
CA ASN A 128 -1.68 12.94 2.43
C ASN A 128 -1.19 11.75 1.58
N PHE A 129 -2.09 10.84 1.21
CA PHE A 129 -1.73 9.69 0.38
C PHE A 129 -1.38 10.10 -1.06
N LYS A 130 -2.04 11.12 -1.61
CA LYS A 130 -1.69 11.69 -2.93
C LYS A 130 -0.32 12.35 -2.91
N GLU A 131 -0.04 13.16 -1.89
CA GLU A 131 1.31 13.74 -1.71
C GLU A 131 2.38 12.65 -1.66
N LYS A 132 2.09 11.54 -0.97
CA LYS A 132 2.98 10.39 -0.92
C LYS A 132 3.18 9.70 -2.27
N ILE A 133 2.13 9.57 -3.09
CA ILE A 133 2.26 9.07 -4.48
C ILE A 133 3.20 9.97 -5.27
N GLU A 134 3.04 11.30 -5.15
CA GLU A 134 3.92 12.27 -5.82
C GLU A 134 5.37 12.17 -5.33
N GLU A 135 5.57 11.96 -4.03
CA GLU A 135 6.90 11.77 -3.44
C GLU A 135 7.58 10.50 -3.96
N VAL A 136 6.86 9.37 -3.98
CA VAL A 136 7.36 8.10 -4.54
C VAL A 136 7.73 8.27 -6.02
N GLN A 137 6.87 8.89 -6.82
CA GLN A 137 7.18 9.18 -8.23
C GLN A 137 8.43 10.06 -8.35
N GLY A 138 8.55 11.10 -7.52
CA GLY A 138 9.71 11.99 -7.50
C GLY A 138 11.01 11.30 -7.10
N LEU A 139 10.96 10.26 -6.25
CA LEU A 139 12.11 9.42 -5.92
C LEU A 139 12.52 8.53 -7.09
N ILE A 140 11.54 7.93 -7.79
CA ILE A 140 11.78 7.15 -9.02
C ILE A 140 12.45 8.04 -10.09
N ASP A 141 11.92 9.23 -10.32
CA ASP A 141 12.46 10.16 -11.34
C ASP A 141 13.92 10.59 -11.04
N LYS A 142 14.33 10.58 -9.76
CA LYS A 142 15.69 10.90 -9.32
C LYS A 142 16.63 9.69 -9.33
N GLY A 143 16.14 8.48 -9.60
CA GLY A 143 16.91 7.25 -9.49
C GLY A 143 17.05 6.71 -8.06
N SER A 144 16.32 7.25 -7.10
CA SER A 144 16.30 6.80 -5.70
C SER A 144 15.33 5.62 -5.52
N TYR A 145 15.54 4.53 -6.25
CA TYR A 145 14.56 3.44 -6.36
C TYR A 145 14.34 2.67 -5.05
N GLU A 146 15.40 2.46 -4.26
CA GLU A 146 15.29 1.77 -2.97
C GLU A 146 14.43 2.57 -1.99
N GLU A 147 14.69 3.88 -1.87
CA GLU A 147 13.88 4.80 -1.05
C GLU A 147 12.42 4.85 -1.53
N ALA A 148 12.20 4.87 -2.84
CA ALA A 148 10.85 4.84 -3.43
C ALA A 148 10.08 3.57 -3.01
N MET A 149 10.73 2.41 -3.02
CA MET A 149 10.15 1.13 -2.60
C MET A 149 9.88 1.04 -1.10
N GLU A 150 10.71 1.67 -0.26
CA GLU A 150 10.48 1.73 1.18
C GLU A 150 9.29 2.60 1.50
N LEU A 151 9.25 3.81 0.92
CA LEU A 151 8.16 4.75 1.10
C LEU A 151 6.84 4.16 0.60
N SER A 152 6.82 3.45 -0.54
CA SER A 152 5.58 2.86 -1.07
C SER A 152 4.94 1.80 -0.14
N LYS A 153 5.75 1.12 0.70
CA LYS A 153 5.30 0.05 1.61
C LYS A 153 4.78 0.55 2.94
N GLU A 154 5.17 1.74 3.36
CA GLU A 154 4.70 2.35 4.59
C GLU A 154 3.17 2.45 4.57
N THR A 155 2.53 1.71 5.48
CA THR A 155 1.13 1.30 5.40
C THR A 155 0.21 2.45 5.83
N PRO A 156 -0.53 3.09 4.91
CA PRO A 156 -1.61 3.99 5.28
C PRO A 156 -2.81 3.19 5.83
N ASP A 157 -3.79 3.90 6.37
CA ASP A 157 -5.12 3.33 6.63
C ASP A 157 -5.82 3.05 5.30
N TRP A 158 -5.47 1.93 4.66
CA TRP A 158 -5.93 1.55 3.33
C TRP A 158 -7.45 1.54 3.20
N GLN A 159 -8.22 1.39 4.27
CA GLN A 159 -9.67 1.45 4.20
C GLN A 159 -10.19 2.82 3.75
N LYS A 160 -9.44 3.89 4.04
CA LYS A 160 -9.80 5.29 3.72
C LYS A 160 -9.30 5.72 2.34
N VAL A 161 -8.33 5.01 1.78
CA VAL A 161 -7.75 5.31 0.47
C VAL A 161 -8.62 4.75 -0.66
N SER A 162 -8.73 5.50 -1.76
CA SER A 162 -9.46 5.06 -2.96
C SER A 162 -8.80 3.83 -3.58
N GLN A 163 -9.56 3.04 -4.35
CA GLN A 163 -8.98 1.90 -5.05
C GLN A 163 -8.02 2.33 -6.18
N GLU A 164 -8.30 3.47 -6.80
CA GLU A 164 -7.45 4.05 -7.84
C GLU A 164 -6.07 4.41 -7.28
N ASP A 165 -6.01 5.18 -6.19
CA ASP A 165 -4.74 5.59 -5.58
C ASP A 165 -3.94 4.37 -5.09
N LYS A 166 -4.60 3.33 -4.57
CA LYS A 166 -3.96 2.05 -4.20
C LYS A 166 -3.26 1.40 -5.39
N ASN A 167 -3.95 1.32 -6.52
CA ASN A 167 -3.40 0.72 -7.73
C ASN A 167 -2.20 1.53 -8.21
N THR A 168 -2.31 2.86 -8.22
CA THR A 168 -1.20 3.76 -8.57
C THR A 168 0.03 3.52 -7.71
N MET A 169 -0.12 3.45 -6.38
CA MET A 169 1.01 3.17 -5.48
C MET A 169 1.65 1.80 -5.74
N MET A 170 0.85 0.78 -6.02
CA MET A 170 1.34 -0.57 -6.34
C MET A 170 2.10 -0.60 -7.67
N ASP A 171 1.63 0.14 -8.67
CA ASP A 171 2.31 0.27 -9.96
C ASP A 171 3.66 0.99 -9.81
N LEU A 172 3.71 2.06 -9.01
CA LEU A 172 4.95 2.76 -8.68
C LEU A 172 5.95 1.87 -7.93
N GLU A 173 5.49 1.07 -6.96
CA GLU A 173 6.37 0.11 -6.26
C GLU A 173 6.98 -0.89 -7.25
N ASN A 174 6.18 -1.42 -8.17
CA ASN A 174 6.66 -2.36 -9.18
C ASN A 174 7.67 -1.68 -10.12
N GLN A 175 7.38 -0.47 -10.58
CA GLN A 175 8.29 0.31 -11.42
C GLN A 175 9.62 0.57 -10.71
N ALA A 176 9.59 1.04 -9.46
CA ALA A 176 10.80 1.28 -8.67
C ALA A 176 11.62 0.00 -8.52
N ARG A 177 10.96 -1.13 -8.24
CA ARG A 177 11.62 -2.43 -8.10
C ARG A 177 12.32 -2.87 -9.39
N ASP A 178 11.64 -2.75 -10.53
CA ASP A 178 12.21 -3.18 -11.81
C ASP A 178 13.44 -2.32 -12.17
N LEU A 179 13.35 -1.00 -11.98
CA LEU A 179 14.46 -0.06 -12.19
C LEU A 179 15.62 -0.30 -11.22
N TYR A 180 15.33 -0.59 -9.96
CA TYR A 180 16.34 -0.95 -8.96
C TYR A 180 17.17 -2.17 -9.39
N TYR A 181 16.51 -3.24 -9.86
CA TYR A 181 17.21 -4.43 -10.31
C TYR A 181 17.98 -4.22 -11.61
N GLU A 182 17.46 -3.39 -12.52
CA GLU A 182 18.20 -3.00 -13.73
C GLU A 182 19.47 -2.23 -13.37
N GLN A 183 19.37 -1.24 -12.48
CA GLN A 183 20.52 -0.49 -11.98
C GLN A 183 21.54 -1.41 -11.32
N LYS A 184 21.12 -2.30 -10.41
CA LYS A 184 22.03 -3.24 -9.75
C LYS A 184 22.71 -4.21 -10.71
N THR A 185 22.03 -4.58 -11.80
CA THR A 185 22.61 -5.43 -12.84
C THR A 185 23.68 -4.66 -13.62
N SER A 186 23.39 -3.43 -14.01
CA SER A 186 24.35 -2.56 -14.69
C SER A 186 25.58 -2.27 -13.82
N GLU A 187 25.39 -1.95 -12.53
CA GLU A 187 26.48 -1.70 -11.58
C GLU A 187 27.43 -2.90 -11.49
N LYS A 188 26.88 -4.13 -11.38
CA LYS A 188 27.68 -5.36 -11.37
C LYS A 188 28.43 -5.59 -12.68
N GLU A 189 27.82 -5.26 -13.81
CA GLU A 189 28.47 -5.39 -15.11
C GLU A 189 29.66 -4.42 -15.25
N ASP A 190 29.49 -3.17 -14.80
CA ASP A 190 30.54 -2.16 -14.82
C ASP A 190 31.68 -2.47 -13.84
N GLU A 191 31.37 -2.98 -12.65
CA GLU A 191 32.37 -3.48 -11.69
C GLU A 191 33.17 -4.64 -12.29
N ARG A 192 32.50 -5.59 -12.95
CA ARG A 192 33.17 -6.70 -13.63
C ARG A 192 34.07 -6.22 -14.77
N LYS A 193 33.61 -5.28 -15.60
CA LYS A 193 34.44 -4.70 -16.69
C LYS A 193 35.70 -4.04 -16.13
N LYS A 194 35.59 -3.28 -15.04
CA LYS A 194 36.76 -2.69 -14.35
C LYS A 194 37.71 -3.76 -13.82
N GLN A 195 37.19 -4.80 -13.17
CA GLN A 195 38.00 -5.94 -12.72
C GLN A 195 38.72 -6.61 -13.90
N ASP A 196 38.03 -6.87 -15.00
CA ASP A 196 38.59 -7.49 -16.20
C ASP A 196 39.66 -6.62 -16.90
N GLU A 197 39.49 -5.29 -16.90
CA GLU A 197 40.47 -4.33 -17.42
C GLU A 197 41.73 -4.28 -16.55
N GLU A 198 41.55 -4.29 -15.23
CA GLU A 198 42.67 -4.29 -14.27
C GLU A 198 43.35 -5.66 -14.12
N PHE A 199 42.71 -6.74 -14.54
CA PHE A 199 43.22 -8.10 -14.42
C PHE A 199 44.15 -8.43 -15.58
N THR A 200 45.45 -8.32 -15.31
CA THR A 200 46.52 -8.64 -16.27
C THR A 200 47.08 -10.04 -16.02
N VAL A 201 47.92 -10.52 -16.95
CA VAL A 201 48.62 -11.79 -16.78
C VAL A 201 49.51 -11.79 -15.52
N GLU A 202 50.11 -10.65 -15.18
CA GLU A 202 50.93 -10.50 -13.97
C GLU A 202 50.10 -10.68 -12.69
N LYS A 203 48.89 -10.12 -12.63
CA LYS A 203 47.97 -10.36 -11.49
C LYS A 203 47.53 -11.82 -11.42
N ALA A 204 47.35 -12.48 -12.56
CA ALA A 204 47.01 -13.90 -12.59
C ALA A 204 48.16 -14.78 -12.06
N ILE A 205 49.41 -14.43 -12.38
CA ILE A 205 50.61 -15.06 -11.81
C ILE A 205 50.63 -14.84 -10.29
N GLU A 206 50.45 -13.60 -9.83
CA GLU A 206 50.44 -13.24 -8.40
C GLU A 206 49.41 -14.07 -7.62
N TYR A 207 48.17 -14.15 -8.11
CA TYR A 207 47.11 -14.93 -7.46
C TYR A 207 47.43 -16.43 -7.42
N ALA A 208 48.00 -16.98 -8.49
CA ALA A 208 48.38 -18.38 -8.53
C ALA A 208 49.56 -18.70 -7.60
N GLU A 209 50.56 -17.81 -7.51
CA GLU A 209 51.69 -17.96 -6.59
C GLU A 209 51.25 -17.87 -5.12
N ASP A 210 50.40 -16.89 -4.77
CA ASP A 210 49.83 -16.75 -3.42
C ASP A 210 48.98 -17.98 -3.04
N TYR A 211 48.18 -18.50 -3.97
CA TYR A 211 47.43 -19.73 -3.77
C TYR A 211 48.34 -20.94 -3.55
N SER A 212 49.40 -21.09 -4.38
CA SER A 212 50.39 -22.16 -4.23
C SER A 212 51.06 -22.12 -2.85
N LEU A 213 51.49 -20.93 -2.40
CA LEU A 213 52.07 -20.71 -1.08
C LEU A 213 51.11 -21.09 0.05
N LYS A 214 49.85 -20.67 -0.02
CA LYS A 214 48.81 -20.99 0.99
C LYS A 214 48.53 -22.49 1.08
N THR A 215 48.67 -23.20 -0.03
CA THR A 215 48.47 -24.66 -0.09
C THR A 215 49.72 -25.48 0.27
N GLY A 216 50.86 -24.83 0.56
CA GLY A 216 52.10 -25.49 1.00
C GLY A 216 52.85 -26.19 -0.12
N LEU A 217 52.77 -25.66 -1.34
CA LEU A 217 53.33 -26.25 -2.56
C LEU A 217 54.63 -25.55 -2.99
N ASP A 218 55.61 -25.53 -2.10
CA ASP A 218 56.90 -24.83 -2.24
C ASP A 218 57.80 -25.40 -3.35
N THR A 219 57.44 -26.57 -3.91
CA THR A 219 58.15 -27.29 -4.97
C THR A 219 57.53 -27.11 -6.36
N LEU A 220 56.57 -26.21 -6.51
CA LEU A 220 55.83 -26.01 -7.75
C LEU A 220 56.19 -24.69 -8.44
N ARG A 221 56.28 -24.74 -9.78
CA ARG A 221 56.41 -23.59 -10.66
C ARG A 221 55.06 -23.30 -11.31
N VAL A 222 54.68 -22.04 -11.32
CA VAL A 222 53.47 -21.57 -12.01
C VAL A 222 53.83 -21.13 -13.43
N LYS A 223 53.02 -21.53 -14.41
CA LYS A 223 53.09 -21.03 -15.78
C LYS A 223 51.70 -20.63 -16.26
N VAL A 224 51.56 -19.38 -16.69
CA VAL A 224 50.28 -18.82 -17.13
C VAL A 224 50.26 -18.76 -18.65
N ASP A 225 49.14 -19.16 -19.27
CA ASP A 225 48.85 -18.85 -20.67
C ASP A 225 48.55 -17.36 -20.75
N GLU A 226 49.36 -16.62 -21.50
CA GLU A 226 49.25 -15.16 -21.63
C GLU A 226 48.00 -14.70 -22.39
N THR A 227 47.27 -15.64 -23.02
CA THR A 227 46.04 -15.35 -23.76
C THR A 227 44.83 -15.29 -22.81
N PRO A 228 44.18 -14.13 -22.65
CA PRO A 228 42.98 -14.04 -21.82
C PRO A 228 41.82 -14.83 -22.44
N GLN A 229 41.05 -15.50 -21.59
CA GLN A 229 39.84 -16.25 -21.97
C GLN A 229 38.64 -15.74 -21.18
N TYR A 230 37.43 -16.08 -21.62
CA TYR A 230 36.17 -15.66 -21.00
C TYR A 230 35.25 -16.86 -20.79
N ASP A 231 34.58 -16.91 -19.63
CA ASP A 231 33.59 -17.95 -19.35
C ASP A 231 32.21 -17.65 -19.97
N GLU A 232 31.24 -18.55 -19.80
CA GLU A 232 29.86 -18.40 -20.32
C GLU A 232 29.13 -17.18 -19.74
N GLU A 233 29.54 -16.72 -18.56
CA GLU A 233 29.02 -15.51 -17.92
C GLU A 233 29.77 -14.26 -18.40
N GLY A 234 30.83 -14.41 -19.20
CA GLY A 234 31.65 -13.33 -19.75
C GLY A 234 32.74 -12.82 -18.79
N ARG A 235 33.13 -13.58 -17.77
CA ARG A 235 34.23 -13.21 -16.85
C ARG A 235 35.58 -13.57 -17.45
N LYS A 236 36.53 -12.63 -17.40
CA LYS A 236 37.91 -12.86 -17.84
C LYS A 236 38.64 -13.82 -16.89
N TYR A 237 39.38 -14.76 -17.46
CA TYR A 237 40.29 -15.63 -16.73
C TYR A 237 41.56 -15.92 -17.54
N TYR A 238 42.61 -16.33 -16.84
CA TYR A 238 43.80 -16.93 -17.43
C TYR A 238 43.91 -18.39 -17.00
N THR A 239 44.36 -19.24 -17.93
CA THR A 239 44.68 -20.63 -17.62
C THR A 239 46.07 -20.70 -17.04
N VAL A 240 46.20 -21.36 -15.90
CA VAL A 240 47.43 -21.49 -15.14
C VAL A 240 47.77 -22.95 -14.98
N GLY A 241 48.88 -23.38 -15.56
CA GLY A 241 49.47 -24.69 -15.30
C GLY A 241 50.42 -24.62 -14.11
N VAL A 242 50.33 -25.60 -13.22
CA VAL A 242 51.19 -25.75 -12.06
C VAL A 242 52.06 -27.00 -12.28
N TYR A 243 53.37 -26.82 -12.25
CA TYR A 243 54.36 -27.82 -12.63
C TYR A 243 55.26 -28.18 -11.45
N ILE A 244 55.66 -29.44 -11.35
CA ILE A 244 56.67 -29.86 -10.36
C ILE A 244 58.05 -29.40 -10.84
N ILE A 245 58.74 -28.57 -10.05
CA ILE A 245 60.00 -27.91 -10.43
C ILE A 245 61.06 -28.90 -10.92
N GLU A 246 61.15 -30.08 -10.29
CA GLU A 246 62.20 -31.07 -10.58
C GLU A 246 61.89 -31.96 -11.79
N LEU A 247 60.63 -32.04 -12.23
CA LEU A 247 60.18 -33.00 -13.25
C LEU A 247 59.70 -32.34 -14.54
N ASP A 248 59.47 -31.01 -14.53
CA ASP A 248 58.78 -30.26 -15.61
C ASP A 248 57.44 -30.91 -16.03
N GLU A 249 56.85 -31.68 -15.10
CA GLU A 249 55.60 -32.40 -15.29
C GLU A 249 54.45 -31.53 -14.77
N LEU A 250 53.40 -31.39 -15.58
CA LEU A 250 52.18 -30.68 -15.21
C LEU A 250 51.49 -31.46 -14.09
N ASN A 251 51.43 -30.88 -12.90
CA ASN A 251 50.74 -31.45 -11.76
C ASN A 251 49.25 -31.13 -11.79
N ASP A 252 48.92 -29.88 -12.15
CA ASP A 252 47.54 -29.40 -12.15
C ASP A 252 47.36 -28.20 -13.08
N ALA A 253 46.12 -27.94 -13.46
CA ALA A 253 45.75 -26.74 -14.18
C ALA A 253 44.56 -26.05 -13.50
N TYR A 254 44.56 -24.72 -13.52
CA TYR A 254 43.54 -23.88 -12.90
C TYR A 254 43.10 -22.78 -13.86
N ARG A 255 41.86 -22.30 -13.70
CA ARG A 255 41.40 -21.00 -14.19
C ARG A 255 41.52 -20.01 -13.04
N VAL A 256 42.25 -18.93 -13.26
CA VAL A 256 42.36 -17.80 -12.34
C VAL A 256 41.54 -16.66 -12.93
N TYR A 257 40.51 -16.24 -12.21
CA TYR A 257 39.54 -15.23 -12.66
C TYR A 257 39.91 -13.83 -12.17
N SER A 258 39.35 -12.82 -12.83
CA SER A 258 39.53 -11.40 -12.50
C SER A 258 39.03 -10.98 -11.12
N ASP A 259 38.09 -11.73 -10.54
CA ASP A 259 37.61 -11.56 -9.15
C ASP A 259 38.52 -12.23 -8.10
N GLY A 260 39.65 -12.82 -8.54
CA GLY A 260 40.59 -13.56 -7.70
C GLY A 260 40.16 -14.98 -7.35
N SER A 261 39.02 -15.45 -7.86
CA SER A 261 38.63 -16.84 -7.69
C SER A 261 39.50 -17.77 -8.54
N ILE A 262 39.79 -18.96 -8.01
CA ILE A 262 40.61 -19.98 -8.67
C ILE A 262 39.80 -21.27 -8.73
N LYS A 263 39.65 -21.83 -9.94
CA LYS A 263 38.94 -23.10 -10.18
C LYS A 263 39.86 -24.10 -10.85
N ARG A 264 39.94 -25.31 -10.31
CA ARG A 264 40.70 -26.42 -10.94
C ARG A 264 40.06 -26.80 -12.28
N LEU A 265 40.89 -27.10 -13.26
CA LEU A 265 40.49 -27.69 -14.53
C LEU A 265 40.50 -29.22 -14.34
N ASP A 266 39.33 -29.83 -14.48
CA ASP A 266 39.15 -31.30 -14.47
C ASP A 266 39.66 -31.94 -15.77
#